data_AF-A0A849RUW9-F1
#
_entry.id   AF-A0A849RUW9-F1
#
_cell.length_a   1.000
_cell.length_b   1.000
_cell.length_c   1.000
_cell.angle_alpha   90.00
_cell.angle_beta   90.00
_cell.angle_gamma   90.00
#
_symmetry.space_group_name_H-M   'P 1'
#
loop_
_entity.id
_entity.type
_entity.pdbx_description
1 polymer ?
#
loop_
_entity_poly.entity_id
_entity_poly.type
_entity_poly.pdbx_seq_one_letter_code
_entity_poly.pdbx_strand_id
1 'polypeptide(L)'
;MNNLWFFAFAALCSWLLTGGFRRYALAKQIMDIPNARSSHSIPTPRGGGVAIVLVFLSGLWVLKYTASLSNPMLYGLLGAGGSVAVLGYLDDRNPIAARWRLLGHFCAAAWGLWCLGGMPPLVVLGASLPSASLGQLFALVYLVWLLNLYNFM
;
A
#
# COMPACT_ATOMS: atom_id res chain seq x y z
N MET A 1 -3.04 -23.67 -14.26
CA MET A 1 -2.44 -22.80 -15.30
C MET A 1 -1.24 -22.09 -14.69
N ASN A 2 -0.12 -21.99 -15.39
CA ASN A 2 1.13 -21.48 -14.81
C ASN A 2 1.09 -19.94 -14.73
N ASN A 3 0.81 -19.40 -13.54
CA ASN A 3 0.62 -17.95 -13.32
C ASN A 3 1.92 -17.14 -13.30
N LEU A 4 3.08 -17.79 -13.52
CA LEU A 4 4.39 -17.14 -13.55
C LEU A 4 4.49 -16.02 -14.59
N TRP A 5 3.81 -16.17 -15.74
CA TRP A 5 3.79 -15.14 -16.78
C TRP A 5 3.17 -13.83 -16.33
N PHE A 6 2.14 -13.88 -15.48
CA PHE A 6 1.52 -12.68 -14.92
C PHE A 6 2.49 -11.91 -14.02
N PHE A 7 3.19 -12.62 -13.14
CA PHE A 7 4.20 -12.01 -12.26
C PHE A 7 5.39 -11.46 -13.05
N ALA A 8 5.86 -12.18 -14.06
CA ALA A 8 6.93 -11.71 -14.95
C ALA A 8 6.52 -10.44 -15.72
N PHE A 9 5.28 -10.40 -16.22
CA PHE A 9 4.73 -9.24 -16.90
C PHE A 9 4.60 -8.04 -15.94
N ALA A 10 4.05 -8.25 -14.74
CA ALA A 10 3.95 -7.19 -13.73
C ALA A 10 5.35 -6.65 -13.34
N ALA A 11 6.34 -7.53 -13.17
CA ALA A 11 7.72 -7.13 -12.87
C ALA A 11 8.32 -6.28 -14.02
N LEU A 12 8.11 -6.70 -15.27
CA LEU A 12 8.58 -5.97 -16.45
C LEU A 12 7.91 -4.58 -16.55
N CYS A 13 6.58 -4.51 -16.40
CA CYS A 13 5.86 -3.24 -16.40
C CYS A 13 6.35 -2.31 -15.28
N SER A 14 6.54 -2.84 -14.07
CA SER A 14 7.05 -2.07 -12.94
C SER A 14 8.45 -1.53 -13.21
N TRP A 15 9.35 -2.34 -13.79
CA TRP A 15 10.70 -1.93 -14.15
C TRP A 15 10.70 -0.79 -15.19
N LEU A 16 9.93 -0.94 -16.27
CA LEU A 16 9.82 0.07 -17.32
C LEU A 16 9.22 1.38 -16.80
N LEU A 17 8.12 1.30 -16.04
CA LEU A 17 7.47 2.48 -15.46
C LEU A 17 8.36 3.18 -14.44
N THR A 18 9.07 2.44 -13.59
CA THR A 18 10.04 3.01 -12.64
C THR A 18 11.17 3.73 -13.38
N GLY A 19 11.68 3.15 -14.47
CA GLY A 19 12.67 3.80 -15.34
C GLY A 19 12.16 5.10 -15.97
N GLY A 20 10.90 5.11 -16.44
CA GLY A 20 10.23 6.31 -16.93
C GLY A 20 10.02 7.37 -15.84
N PHE A 21 9.54 6.97 -14.67
CA PHE A 21 9.33 7.85 -13.52
C PHE A 21 10.63 8.47 -13.02
N ARG A 22 11.74 7.71 -13.04
CA ARG A 22 13.07 8.23 -12.72
C ARG A 22 13.47 9.36 -13.66
N ARG A 23 13.28 9.21 -14.97
CA ARG A 23 13.57 10.27 -15.95
C ARG A 23 12.70 11.50 -15.71
N TYR A 24 11.41 11.28 -15.43
CA TYR A 24 10.48 12.36 -15.09
C TYR A 24 10.88 13.10 -13.80
N ALA A 25 11.23 12.38 -12.74
CA ALA A 25 11.65 12.95 -11.46
C ALA A 25 12.92 13.79 -11.60
N LEU A 26 13.90 13.32 -12.39
CA LEU A 26 15.11 14.08 -12.73
C LEU A 26 14.77 15.36 -13.52
N ALA A 27 13.86 15.28 -14.49
CA ALA A 27 13.44 16.43 -15.30
C ALA A 27 12.65 17.48 -14.49
N LYS A 28 11.91 17.04 -13.47
CA LYS A 28 11.11 17.92 -12.58
C LYS A 28 11.81 18.27 -11.27
N GLN A 29 13.07 17.89 -11.09
CA GLN A 29 13.85 18.12 -9.86
C GLN A 29 13.14 17.62 -8.59
N ILE A 30 12.40 16.51 -8.69
CA ILE A 30 11.75 15.86 -7.54
C ILE A 30 12.81 14.97 -6.87
N MET A 31 13.74 15.62 -6.17
CA MET A 31 14.90 15.00 -5.56
C MET A 31 14.76 15.02 -4.04
N ASP A 32 15.11 13.90 -3.40
CA ASP A 32 15.27 13.83 -1.96
C ASP A 32 16.70 14.25 -1.60
N ILE A 33 16.81 15.39 -0.92
CA ILE A 33 18.09 15.99 -0.51
C ILE A 33 18.50 15.36 0.82
N PRO A 34 19.73 14.85 0.95
CA PRO A 34 20.15 14.18 2.17
C PRO A 34 20.07 15.10 3.39
N ASN A 35 19.51 14.57 4.48
CA ASN A 35 19.42 15.21 5.78
C ASN A 35 20.21 14.38 6.81
N ALA A 36 20.36 14.85 8.05
CA ALA A 36 21.06 14.16 9.15
C ALA A 36 20.51 12.75 9.50
N ARG A 37 19.37 12.37 8.92
CA ARG A 37 18.73 11.05 9.07
C ARG A 37 18.80 10.19 7.80
N SER A 38 19.30 10.73 6.70
CA SER A 38 19.34 10.06 5.41
C SER A 38 20.50 9.08 5.34
N SER A 39 20.26 7.87 4.83
CA SER A 39 21.30 6.86 4.59
C SER A 39 22.04 7.05 3.26
N HIS A 40 21.53 7.93 2.39
CA HIS A 40 22.18 8.31 1.14
C HIS A 40 22.99 9.60 1.32
N SER A 41 24.13 9.67 0.63
CA SER A 41 24.99 10.85 0.57
C SER A 41 24.76 11.71 -0.69
N ILE A 42 24.06 11.17 -1.69
CA ILE A 42 23.81 11.82 -2.98
C ILE A 42 22.29 11.99 -3.15
N PRO A 43 21.80 13.16 -3.61
CA PRO A 43 20.37 13.35 -3.85
C PRO A 43 19.79 12.28 -4.76
N THR A 44 18.70 11.65 -4.35
CA THR A 44 18.05 10.57 -5.10
C THR A 44 16.66 10.98 -5.60
N PRO A 45 16.23 10.56 -6.80
CA PRO A 45 14.90 10.89 -7.30
C PRO A 45 13.81 10.23 -6.45
N ARG A 46 12.85 11.03 -5.97
CA ARG A 46 11.76 10.58 -5.10
C ARG A 46 10.54 10.10 -5.92
N GLY A 47 9.74 9.21 -5.35
CA GLY A 47 8.46 8.78 -5.94
C GLY A 47 8.49 7.51 -6.79
N GLY A 48 9.55 6.70 -6.72
CA GLY A 48 9.64 5.41 -7.42
C GLY A 48 8.50 4.44 -7.10
N GLY A 49 7.91 4.53 -5.89
CA GLY A 49 6.78 3.70 -5.48
C GLY A 49 5.51 3.86 -6.32
N VAL A 50 5.34 4.99 -7.02
CA VAL A 50 4.14 5.24 -7.85
C VAL A 50 4.00 4.20 -8.97
N ALA A 51 5.12 3.79 -9.58
CA ALA A 51 5.11 2.77 -10.62
C ALA A 51 4.58 1.42 -10.09
N ILE A 52 5.02 1.02 -8.88
CA ILE A 52 4.58 -0.22 -8.22
C ILE A 52 3.08 -0.14 -7.93
N VAL A 53 2.60 0.99 -7.40
CA VAL A 53 1.17 1.20 -7.11
C VAL A 53 0.33 1.09 -8.39
N LEU A 54 0.73 1.73 -9.47
CA LEU A 54 -0.01 1.69 -10.74
C LEU A 54 -0.09 0.27 -11.31
N VAL A 55 1.01 -0.48 -11.28
CA VAL A 55 1.03 -1.89 -11.73
C VAL A 55 0.19 -2.76 -10.81
N PHE A 56 0.28 -2.57 -9.50
CA PHE A 56 -0.52 -3.33 -8.54
C PHE A 56 -2.02 -3.10 -8.75
N LEU A 57 -2.47 -1.84 -8.78
CA LEU A 57 -3.88 -1.48 -8.93
C LEU A 57 -4.45 -1.94 -10.29
N SER A 58 -3.70 -1.82 -11.37
CA SER A 58 -4.11 -2.35 -12.68
C SER A 58 -4.11 -3.89 -12.71
N GLY A 59 -3.15 -4.52 -12.03
CA GLY A 59 -3.10 -5.97 -11.84
C GLY A 59 -4.33 -6.53 -11.14
N LEU A 60 -4.90 -5.80 -10.17
CA LEU A 60 -6.15 -6.22 -9.49
C LEU A 60 -7.32 -6.35 -10.46
N TRP A 61 -7.43 -5.47 -11.45
CA TRP A 61 -8.43 -5.59 -12.51
C TRP A 61 -8.19 -6.80 -13.39
N VAL A 62 -6.94 -7.12 -13.72
CA VAL A 62 -6.63 -8.35 -14.45
C VAL A 62 -7.03 -9.58 -13.62
N LEU A 63 -6.68 -9.62 -12.33
CA LEU A 63 -7.05 -10.71 -11.42
C LEU A 63 -8.56 -10.88 -11.27
N LYS A 64 -9.33 -9.78 -11.37
CA LYS A 64 -10.79 -9.83 -11.37
C LYS A 64 -11.33 -10.75 -12.47
N TYR A 65 -10.74 -10.70 -13.65
CA TYR A 65 -11.18 -11.48 -14.81
C TYR A 65 -10.47 -12.83 -14.96
N THR A 66 -9.22 -12.95 -14.51
CA THR A 66 -8.42 -14.18 -14.70
C THR A 66 -8.45 -15.13 -13.50
N ALA A 67 -8.66 -14.63 -12.30
CA ALA A 67 -8.65 -15.39 -11.04
C ALA A 67 -9.95 -15.25 -10.24
N SER A 68 -11.00 -14.70 -10.86
CA SER A 68 -12.34 -14.54 -10.26
C SER A 68 -12.33 -13.82 -8.91
N LEU A 69 -11.48 -12.80 -8.77
CA LEU A 69 -11.34 -12.01 -7.54
C LEU A 69 -12.70 -11.40 -7.13
N SER A 70 -13.10 -11.56 -5.86
CA SER A 70 -14.42 -11.13 -5.39
C SER A 70 -14.56 -9.60 -5.40
N ASN A 71 -15.77 -9.07 -5.63
CA ASN A 71 -15.99 -7.60 -5.61
C ASN A 71 -15.54 -6.95 -4.29
N PRO A 72 -15.83 -7.53 -3.11
CA PRO A 72 -15.39 -6.93 -1.85
C PRO A 72 -13.85 -6.90 -1.74
N MET A 73 -13.16 -7.95 -2.19
CA MET A 73 -11.70 -7.98 -2.20
C MET A 73 -11.10 -6.95 -3.18
N LEU A 74 -11.72 -6.78 -4.36
CA LEU A 74 -11.28 -5.79 -5.35
C LEU A 74 -11.39 -4.37 -4.77
N TYR A 75 -12.57 -3.99 -4.27
CA TYR A 75 -12.80 -2.65 -3.74
C TYR A 75 -12.07 -2.39 -2.42
N GLY A 76 -11.90 -3.42 -1.59
CA GLY A 76 -11.09 -3.34 -0.38
C GLY A 76 -9.63 -3.00 -0.71
N LEU A 77 -9.01 -3.73 -1.64
CA LEU A 77 -7.62 -3.51 -2.04
C LEU A 77 -7.43 -2.21 -2.83
N LEU A 78 -8.34 -1.88 -3.76
CA LEU A 78 -8.28 -0.62 -4.52
C LEU A 78 -8.46 0.59 -3.59
N GLY A 79 -9.46 0.57 -2.71
CA GLY A 79 -9.76 1.70 -1.83
C GLY A 79 -8.71 1.87 -0.73
N ALA A 80 -8.36 0.81 -0.01
CA ALA A 80 -7.36 0.89 1.05
C ALA A 80 -5.95 1.15 0.49
N GLY A 81 -5.52 0.36 -0.50
CA GLY A 81 -4.19 0.52 -1.10
C GLY A 81 -4.05 1.84 -1.86
N GLY A 82 -5.08 2.23 -2.62
CA GLY A 82 -5.09 3.49 -3.36
C GLY A 82 -5.09 4.72 -2.45
N SER A 83 -5.90 4.74 -1.39
CA SER A 83 -5.92 5.87 -0.45
C SER A 83 -4.61 6.03 0.31
N VAL A 84 -3.98 4.93 0.76
CA VAL A 84 -2.64 4.97 1.39
C VAL A 84 -1.60 5.46 0.40
N ALA A 85 -1.63 4.99 -0.85
CA ALA A 85 -0.69 5.44 -1.87
C ALA A 85 -0.83 6.93 -2.19
N VAL A 86 -2.06 7.43 -2.30
CA VAL A 86 -2.33 8.86 -2.50
C VAL A 86 -1.83 9.67 -1.30
N LEU A 87 -2.15 9.23 -0.08
CA LEU A 87 -1.73 9.92 1.14
C LEU A 87 -0.20 9.98 1.26
N GLY A 88 0.49 8.86 1.02
CA GLY A 88 1.95 8.80 1.02
C GLY A 88 2.57 9.68 -0.07
N TYR A 89 1.99 9.70 -1.27
CA TYR A 89 2.46 10.57 -2.36
C TYR A 89 2.27 12.06 -2.05
N LEU A 90 1.18 12.42 -1.39
CA LEU A 90 0.94 13.80 -0.96
C LEU A 90 1.90 14.19 0.16
N ASP A 91 2.13 13.31 1.15
CA ASP A 91 3.11 13.51 2.24
C ASP A 91 4.54 13.66 1.70
N ASP A 92 4.86 12.95 0.61
CA ASP A 92 6.16 13.05 -0.07
C ASP A 92 6.43 14.42 -0.71
N ARG A 93 5.38 15.11 -1.15
CA ARG A 93 5.49 16.44 -1.78
C ARG A 93 5.31 17.58 -0.78
N ASN A 94 4.31 17.46 0.08
CA ASN A 94 3.94 18.46 1.06
C ASN A 94 3.77 17.74 2.40
N PRO A 95 4.65 18.00 3.39
CA PRO A 95 4.57 17.33 4.68
C PRO A 95 3.18 17.50 5.30
N ILE A 96 2.48 16.38 5.51
CA ILE A 96 1.16 16.37 6.12
C ILE A 96 1.35 16.28 7.64
N ALA A 97 0.59 17.06 8.40
CA ALA A 97 0.65 16.95 9.86
C ALA A 97 0.30 15.52 10.31
N ALA A 98 1.09 14.96 11.23
CA ALA A 98 1.00 13.57 11.65
C ALA A 98 -0.42 13.11 12.03
N ARG A 99 -1.23 13.99 12.64
CA ARG A 99 -2.64 13.72 12.98
C ARG A 99 -3.49 13.36 11.76
N TRP A 100 -3.33 14.07 10.65
CA TRP A 100 -4.11 13.85 9.43
C TRP A 100 -3.62 12.61 8.67
N ARG A 101 -2.31 12.37 8.70
CA ARG A 101 -1.73 11.15 8.15
C ARG A 101 -2.22 9.91 8.88
N LEU A 102 -2.22 9.96 10.22
CA LEU A 102 -2.71 8.87 11.07
C LEU A 102 -4.20 8.61 10.83
N LEU A 103 -5.03 9.66 10.79
CA LEU A 103 -6.46 9.55 10.47
C LEU A 103 -6.67 8.88 9.10
N GLY A 104 -5.91 9.29 8.08
CA GLY A 104 -5.98 8.67 6.76
C GLY A 104 -5.65 7.17 6.77
N HIS A 105 -4.62 6.75 7.51
CA HIS A 105 -4.30 5.33 7.69
C HIS A 105 -5.42 4.57 8.41
N PHE A 106 -6.03 5.14 9.45
CA PHE A 106 -7.18 4.54 10.13
C PHE A 106 -8.38 4.40 9.20
N CYS A 107 -8.70 5.42 8.39
CA CYS A 107 -9.78 5.35 7.42
C CYS A 107 -9.52 4.27 6.35
N ALA A 108 -8.29 4.19 5.83
CA ALA A 108 -7.93 3.17 4.84
C ALA A 108 -7.98 1.75 5.42
N ALA A 109 -7.47 1.56 6.64
CA ALA A 109 -7.52 0.27 7.33
C ALA A 109 -8.96 -0.16 7.65
N ALA A 110 -9.79 0.78 8.12
CA ALA A 110 -11.21 0.53 8.38
C ALA A 110 -11.96 0.16 7.10
N TRP A 111 -11.71 0.86 5.99
CA TRP A 111 -12.27 0.52 4.67
C TRP A 111 -11.88 -0.89 4.24
N GLY A 112 -10.59 -1.23 4.32
CA GLY A 112 -10.10 -2.57 3.97
C GLY A 112 -10.76 -3.66 4.81
N LEU A 113 -10.81 -3.47 6.13
CA LEU A 113 -11.46 -4.42 7.04
C LEU A 113 -12.96 -4.56 6.74
N TRP A 114 -13.65 -3.45 6.50
CA TRP A 114 -15.08 -3.49 6.17
C TRP A 114 -15.35 -4.26 4.88
N CYS A 115 -14.60 -3.98 3.81
CA CYS A 115 -14.75 -4.69 2.54
C CYS A 115 -14.38 -6.18 2.64
N LEU A 116 -13.40 -6.54 3.47
CA LEU A 116 -12.92 -7.92 3.59
C LEU A 116 -13.73 -8.77 4.58
N GLY A 117 -14.75 -8.21 5.22
CA GLY A 117 -15.56 -8.92 6.22
C GLY A 117 -14.92 -9.00 7.60
N GLY A 118 -13.95 -8.14 7.89
CA GLY A 118 -13.27 -8.04 9.17
C GLY A 118 -12.21 -9.12 9.40
N MET A 119 -11.87 -9.33 10.67
CA MET A 119 -10.89 -10.33 11.06
C MET A 119 -11.56 -11.71 11.19
N PRO A 120 -10.98 -12.79 10.61
CA PRO A 120 -11.48 -14.13 10.83
C PRO A 120 -11.34 -14.54 12.30
N PRO A 121 -12.19 -15.45 12.81
CA PRO A 121 -12.12 -15.90 14.19
C PRO A 121 -10.75 -16.52 14.50
N LEU A 122 -10.14 -16.08 15.60
CA LEU A 122 -8.88 -16.61 16.08
C LEU A 122 -9.12 -17.94 16.79
N VAL A 123 -8.48 -19.00 16.28
CA VAL A 123 -8.47 -20.31 16.94
C VAL A 123 -7.18 -20.41 17.76
N VAL A 124 -7.32 -20.42 19.08
CA VAL A 124 -6.19 -20.59 20.01
C VAL A 124 -6.37 -21.91 20.74
N LEU A 125 -5.41 -22.82 20.61
CA LEU A 125 -5.44 -24.15 21.24
C LEU A 125 -6.73 -24.96 20.94
N GLY A 126 -7.29 -24.79 19.73
CA GLY A 126 -8.53 -25.45 19.31
C GLY A 126 -9.82 -24.75 19.75
N ALA A 127 -9.74 -23.68 20.56
CA ALA A 127 -10.89 -22.87 20.95
C ALA A 127 -11.02 -21.61 20.08
N SER A 128 -12.22 -21.37 19.55
CA SER A 128 -12.57 -20.12 18.85
C SER A 128 -12.77 -18.99 19.86
N LEU A 129 -11.96 -17.92 19.76
CA LEU A 129 -12.14 -16.74 20.60
C LEU A 129 -13.40 -15.96 20.19
N PRO A 130 -14.35 -15.64 21.09
CA PRO A 130 -15.65 -15.09 20.71
C PRO A 130 -15.69 -13.60 20.35
N SER A 131 -14.63 -12.83 20.55
CA SER A 131 -14.68 -11.37 20.45
C SER A 131 -14.30 -10.84 19.06
N ALA A 132 -15.19 -11.05 18.09
CA ALA A 132 -15.04 -10.50 16.73
C ALA A 132 -14.79 -8.97 16.72
N SER A 133 -15.39 -8.23 17.65
CA SER A 133 -15.21 -6.78 17.81
C SER A 133 -13.83 -6.40 18.35
N LEU A 134 -13.32 -7.15 19.34
CA LEU A 134 -11.99 -6.93 19.90
C LEU A 134 -10.90 -7.26 18.86
N GLY A 135 -11.08 -8.35 18.11
CA GLY A 135 -10.20 -8.75 17.02
C GLY A 135 -10.14 -7.69 15.91
N GLN A 136 -11.28 -7.11 15.53
CA GLN A 136 -11.32 -6.00 14.56
C GLN A 136 -10.57 -4.76 15.04
N LEU A 137 -10.71 -4.40 16.33
CA LEU A 137 -9.95 -3.28 16.90
C LEU A 137 -8.44 -3.54 16.85
N PHE A 138 -8.02 -4.75 17.23
CA PHE A 138 -6.61 -5.15 17.13
C PHE A 138 -6.10 -5.15 15.69
N ALA A 139 -6.88 -5.67 14.74
CA ALA A 139 -6.53 -5.67 13.33
C ALA A 139 -6.38 -4.24 12.79
N LEU A 140 -7.29 -3.33 13.18
CA LEU A 140 -7.23 -1.93 12.79
C LEU A 140 -5.95 -1.25 13.29
N VAL A 141 -5.66 -1.38 14.59
CA VAL A 141 -4.45 -0.81 15.19
C VAL A 141 -3.20 -1.45 14.58
N TYR A 142 -3.20 -2.77 14.37
CA TYR A 142 -2.10 -3.50 13.76
C TYR A 142 -1.79 -3.03 12.34
N LEU A 143 -2.82 -2.86 11.49
CA LEU A 143 -2.63 -2.36 10.13
C LEU A 143 -2.06 -0.94 10.11
N VAL A 144 -2.59 -0.05 10.95
CA VAL A 144 -2.09 1.33 11.04
C VAL A 144 -0.66 1.36 11.59
N TRP A 145 -0.36 0.53 12.57
CA TRP A 145 0.99 0.36 13.09
C TRP A 145 1.94 -0.15 11.99
N LEU A 146 1.56 -1.17 11.25
CA LEU A 146 2.36 -1.74 10.15
C LEU A 146 2.68 -0.69 9.08
N LEU A 147 1.68 0.11 8.68
CA LEU A 147 1.87 1.22 7.73
C LEU A 147 2.87 2.26 8.24
N ASN A 148 2.81 2.60 9.53
CA ASN A 148 3.75 3.57 10.11
C ASN A 148 5.14 2.96 10.34
N LEU A 149 5.23 1.67 10.68
CA LEU A 149 6.50 0.97 10.84
C LEU A 149 7.35 1.08 9.57
N TYR A 150 6.78 0.72 8.41
CA TYR A 150 7.48 0.84 7.12
C TYR A 150 7.73 2.28 6.68
N ASN A 151 6.99 3.27 7.19
CA ASN A 151 7.23 4.67 6.88
C ASN A 151 8.41 5.26 7.68
N PHE A 152 8.66 4.72 8.88
CA PHE A 152 9.70 5.21 9.80
C PHE A 152 11.03 4.45 9.76
N MET A 153 11.05 3.25 9.15
CA MET A 153 12.29 2.49 8.89
C MET A 153 12.92 2.91 7.57
#